data_AF-A0A5C4KTB7-F1
#
_entry.id   AF-A0A5C4KTB7-F1
#
_cell.length_a   1.000
_cell.length_b   1.000
_cell.length_c   1.000
_cell.angle_alpha   90.00
_cell.angle_beta   90.00
_cell.angle_gamma   90.00
#
_symmetry.space_group_name_H-M   'P 1'
#
loop_
_entity.id
_entity.type
_entity.pdbx_description
1 polymer ?
#
loop_
_entity_poly.entity_id
_entity_poly.type
_entity_poly.pdbx_seq_one_letter_code
_entity_poly.pdbx_strand_id
1 'polypeptide(L)'
;MEIINGQVWYTYTSKLFKQFDLTEAAKKLIDSDAFAFASRDNGELYYKSNNRIETRQLSYKLNATGTGMKVSGHSDFVDSKQNNYTLLSFWKDIALKLSRLRLFSDGFGFPEDFIRAFMNPIFIRIGADKEYREFIPYVNLYSSGLIQTTLIPMNESDGESLYPFITDSVNLAMRGITSVLATKAYTKELLRIDYDCSGIFKKLREFKYLMTLDKNLELFRKEHEAGIEKLTVYEHVLGPSILLSDICLGIMDVCGNILSRHRTTTPEYWLQKSIRPVFRNGTWRGKPCVYIKEHTNQKKLSNENIEHNKTLVQSVMTRCFLKDGSDSSTKPLVDLRLLNDYSHFNSFGVSLSIASDSALEALKTLKSFTFDNIIADCQIKNEIAEYINSSYESFIDAIGHCNTNTTLSELSLELILFEERMIRSSSNSGEIAHFIGTLKNEDTIKNNLSILTGKITSTDKLLDLTDRIKKDQLNKTLTILFGVIASATLSPELIQPAVKSLGIESINATDFEMPLKAICTTAALVIVFVIVWCVSKLK
;
A
#
# COMPACT_ATOMS: atom_id res chain seq x y z
N MET A 1 -16.59 24.78 24.01
CA MET A 1 -15.36 23.95 23.88
C MET A 1 -14.63 24.43 22.64
N GLU A 2 -13.40 24.88 22.81
CA GLU A 2 -12.55 25.39 21.73
C GLU A 2 -11.25 24.59 21.67
N ILE A 3 -10.78 24.33 20.45
CA ILE A 3 -9.47 23.79 20.15
C ILE A 3 -8.54 24.99 20.01
N ILE A 4 -7.66 25.17 21.00
CA ILE A 4 -6.72 26.28 21.02
C ILE A 4 -5.61 26.01 20.01
N ASN A 5 -5.13 24.77 19.96
CA ASN A 5 -4.11 24.34 19.01
C ASN A 5 -4.29 22.87 18.68
N GLY A 6 -4.46 22.57 17.39
CA GLY A 6 -4.55 21.21 16.89
C GLY A 6 -4.25 21.11 15.41
N GLN A 7 -4.02 19.90 14.92
CA GLN A 7 -3.80 19.63 13.50
C GLN A 7 -4.33 18.26 13.10
N VAL A 8 -4.63 18.11 11.81
CA VAL A 8 -5.18 16.87 11.24
C VAL A 8 -4.31 16.44 10.07
N TRP A 9 -3.67 15.28 10.22
CA TRP A 9 -2.94 14.64 9.12
C TRP A 9 -3.88 13.65 8.43
N TYR A 10 -3.71 13.42 7.14
CA TYR A 10 -4.55 12.47 6.40
C TYR A 10 -3.69 11.35 5.85
N THR A 11 -3.93 10.12 6.32
CA THR A 11 -3.16 8.95 5.92
C THR A 11 -4.05 8.02 5.11
N TYR A 12 -3.59 7.65 3.92
CA TYR A 12 -4.24 6.70 3.03
C TYR A 12 -3.30 5.55 2.75
N THR A 13 -3.82 4.32 2.69
CA THR A 13 -3.04 3.10 2.44
C THR A 13 -3.69 2.28 1.33
N SER A 14 -2.86 1.71 0.46
CA SER A 14 -3.26 0.74 -0.56
C SER A 14 -2.10 -0.22 -0.84
N LYS A 15 -2.22 -1.05 -1.88
CA LYS A 15 -1.18 -1.97 -2.33
C LYS A 15 -0.97 -1.85 -3.83
N LEU A 16 0.27 -1.78 -4.28
CA LEU A 16 0.62 -1.88 -5.69
C LEU A 16 0.65 -3.34 -6.16
N PHE A 17 0.37 -3.58 -7.45
CA PHE A 17 0.34 -4.94 -8.01
C PHE A 17 1.69 -5.68 -7.99
N LYS A 18 2.80 -4.97 -7.78
CA LYS A 18 4.15 -5.51 -7.86
C LYS A 18 4.93 -5.17 -6.59
N GLN A 19 5.87 -6.05 -6.27
CA GLN A 19 6.96 -5.76 -5.35
C GLN A 19 8.05 -4.98 -6.10
N PHE A 20 8.81 -4.17 -5.36
CA PHE A 20 9.82 -3.30 -5.95
C PHE A 20 11.14 -3.41 -5.18
N ASP A 21 12.25 -3.35 -5.91
CA ASP A 21 13.54 -3.04 -5.31
C ASP A 21 13.50 -1.58 -4.84
N LEU A 22 13.59 -1.39 -3.53
CA LEU A 22 13.50 -0.08 -2.88
C LEU A 22 14.59 0.90 -3.35
N THR A 23 15.78 0.39 -3.70
CA THR A 23 16.90 1.20 -4.21
C THR A 23 16.61 1.72 -5.60
N GLU A 24 16.11 0.85 -6.48
CA GLU A 24 15.70 1.25 -7.83
C GLU A 24 14.48 2.18 -7.77
N ALA A 25 13.54 1.88 -6.89
CA ALA A 25 12.34 2.68 -6.67
C ALA A 25 12.68 4.11 -6.24
N ALA A 26 13.54 4.27 -5.22
CA ALA A 26 13.98 5.58 -4.76
C ALA A 26 14.62 6.39 -5.91
N LYS A 27 15.53 5.79 -6.67
CA LYS A 27 16.18 6.46 -7.81
C LYS A 27 15.18 6.89 -8.86
N LYS A 28 14.22 6.04 -9.24
CA LYS A 28 13.18 6.39 -10.23
C LYS A 28 12.27 7.53 -9.76
N LEU A 29 11.88 7.51 -8.48
CA LEU A 29 11.04 8.58 -7.91
C LEU A 29 11.77 9.93 -7.94
N ILE A 30 13.05 9.97 -7.58
CA ILE A 30 13.84 11.21 -7.62
C ILE A 30 14.16 11.66 -9.05
N ASP A 31 14.43 10.72 -9.97
CA ASP A 31 14.66 11.04 -11.39
C ASP A 31 13.44 11.72 -12.05
N SER A 32 12.23 11.43 -11.55
CA SER A 32 10.99 12.02 -12.07
C SER A 32 10.80 13.50 -11.74
N ASP A 33 11.58 14.06 -10.81
CA ASP A 33 11.43 15.39 -10.23
C ASP A 33 10.08 15.64 -9.50
N ALA A 34 9.14 14.67 -9.51
CA ALA A 34 7.88 14.78 -8.77
C ALA A 34 8.09 14.63 -7.25
N PHE A 35 9.17 13.97 -6.84
CA PHE A 35 9.60 13.79 -5.46
C PHE A 35 10.90 14.56 -5.21
N ALA A 36 10.98 15.28 -4.09
CA ALA A 36 12.13 16.12 -3.76
C ALA A 36 13.31 15.28 -3.24
N PHE A 37 13.05 14.34 -2.33
CA PHE A 37 14.01 13.38 -1.83
C PHE A 37 13.31 12.11 -1.34
N ALA A 38 14.08 11.04 -1.18
CA ALA A 38 13.61 9.78 -0.61
C ALA A 38 14.63 9.28 0.42
N SER A 39 14.11 8.80 1.54
CA SER A 39 14.89 8.29 2.67
C SER A 39 14.49 6.83 2.88
N ARG A 40 15.46 5.92 2.83
CA ARG A 40 15.23 4.51 3.13
C ARG A 40 15.38 4.28 4.63
N ASP A 41 14.69 3.27 5.15
CA ASP A 41 14.74 2.96 6.58
C ASP A 41 16.17 2.62 7.07
N ASN A 42 17.03 2.08 6.21
CA ASN A 42 18.44 1.82 6.53
C ASN A 42 19.33 3.10 6.59
N GLY A 43 18.77 4.28 6.32
CA GLY A 43 19.48 5.57 6.33
C GLY A 43 20.08 6.02 5.00
N GLU A 44 19.82 5.32 3.90
CA GLU A 44 20.18 5.82 2.57
C GLU A 44 19.26 7.00 2.17
N LEU A 45 19.85 8.16 1.91
CA LEU A 45 19.19 9.35 1.42
C LEU A 45 19.47 9.53 -0.08
N TYR A 46 18.40 9.70 -0.85
CA TYR A 46 18.41 9.92 -2.30
C TYR A 46 17.83 11.30 -2.61
N TYR A 47 18.57 12.12 -3.36
CA TYR A 47 18.14 13.46 -3.73
C TYR A 47 18.81 13.91 -5.02
N LYS A 48 18.32 14.99 -5.62
CA LYS A 48 18.92 15.58 -6.82
C LYS A 48 19.78 16.78 -6.45
N SER A 49 21.02 16.79 -6.94
CA SER A 49 21.97 17.90 -6.80
C SER A 49 22.65 18.12 -8.15
N ASN A 50 22.65 19.36 -8.64
CA ASN A 50 23.18 19.71 -9.96
C ASN A 50 22.67 18.80 -11.10
N ASN A 51 21.37 18.48 -11.06
CA ASN A 51 20.68 17.62 -12.02
C ASN A 51 21.16 16.15 -12.07
N ARG A 52 21.93 15.70 -11.07
CA ARG A 52 22.33 14.31 -10.89
C ARG A 52 21.71 13.76 -9.61
N ILE A 53 21.39 12.48 -9.61
CA ILE A 53 20.92 11.78 -8.41
C ILE A 53 22.14 11.51 -7.55
N GLU A 54 22.11 12.02 -6.33
CA GLU A 54 23.10 11.74 -5.31
C GLU A 54 22.53 10.79 -4.26
N THR A 55 23.40 9.93 -3.73
CA THR A 55 23.08 9.04 -2.62
C THR A 55 24.05 9.34 -1.47
N ARG A 56 23.53 9.44 -0.26
CA ARG A 56 24.32 9.61 0.98
C ARG A 56 23.82 8.65 2.05
N GLN A 57 24.75 8.12 2.84
CA GLN A 57 24.42 7.30 3.99
C GLN A 57 24.32 8.19 5.23
N LEU A 58 23.13 8.24 5.84
CA LEU A 58 22.92 8.88 7.12
C LEU A 58 23.29 7.90 8.25
N SER A 59 23.95 8.44 9.27
CA SER A 59 24.22 7.70 10.51
C SER A 59 23.41 8.30 11.65
N TYR A 60 22.59 7.45 12.26
CA TYR A 60 21.71 7.75 13.38
C TYR A 60 22.31 7.19 14.66
N LYS A 61 22.52 8.04 15.66
CA LYS A 61 22.95 7.64 17.00
C LYS A 61 21.96 8.15 18.03
N LEU A 62 21.20 7.24 18.63
CA LEU A 62 20.31 7.56 19.74
C LEU A 62 21.13 7.96 20.97
N ASN A 63 20.60 8.89 21.76
CA ASN A 63 21.12 9.17 23.10
C ASN A 63 20.78 8.02 24.06
N ALA A 64 21.41 8.00 25.24
CA ALA A 64 21.22 6.94 26.24
C ALA A 64 19.76 6.77 26.69
N THR A 65 18.95 7.84 26.62
CA THR A 65 17.54 7.84 27.01
C THR A 65 16.58 7.48 25.86
N GLY A 66 17.07 7.34 24.62
CA GLY A 66 16.25 7.12 23.42
C GLY A 66 15.31 8.28 23.05
N THR A 67 15.44 9.44 23.71
CA THR A 67 14.58 10.63 23.51
C THR A 67 15.13 11.60 22.47
N GLY A 68 16.37 11.38 22.00
CA GLY A 68 17.03 12.24 21.04
C GLY A 68 17.96 11.45 20.14
N MET A 69 18.22 12.00 18.95
CA MET A 69 19.04 11.37 17.92
C MET A 69 20.02 12.36 17.33
N LYS A 70 21.30 11.97 17.27
CA LYS A 70 22.30 12.69 16.48
C LYS A 70 22.32 12.09 15.07
N VAL A 71 22.11 12.95 14.08
CA VAL A 71 22.17 12.60 12.65
C VAL A 71 23.47 13.14 12.05
N SER A 72 24.16 12.33 11.28
CA SER A 72 25.39 12.73 10.55
C SER A 72 25.34 12.23 9.10
N GLY A 73 26.13 12.82 8.21
CA GLY A 73 26.12 12.52 6.77
C GLY A 73 25.13 13.32 5.93
N HIS A 74 24.51 14.37 6.49
CA HIS A 74 23.50 15.20 5.84
C HIS A 74 24.02 16.57 5.35
N SER A 75 25.29 16.91 5.59
CA SER A 75 25.87 18.21 5.24
C SER A 75 25.69 18.53 3.75
N ASP A 76 26.09 17.60 2.89
CA ASP A 76 26.03 17.79 1.43
C ASP A 76 24.59 18.03 0.95
N PHE A 77 23.61 17.37 1.58
CA PHE A 77 22.20 17.58 1.27
C PHE A 77 21.75 18.99 1.64
N VAL A 78 22.07 19.45 2.86
CA VAL A 78 21.71 20.80 3.32
C VAL A 78 22.44 21.87 2.50
N ASP A 79 23.71 21.64 2.19
CA ASP A 79 24.56 22.58 1.44
C ASP A 79 24.22 22.64 -0.06
N SER A 80 23.50 21.64 -0.59
CA SER A 80 23.11 21.56 -2.01
C SER A 80 22.04 22.57 -2.45
N LYS A 81 21.74 23.60 -1.63
CA LYS A 81 20.75 24.66 -1.90
C LYS A 81 19.35 24.11 -2.20
N GLN A 82 18.91 23.13 -1.42
CA GLN A 82 17.53 22.65 -1.47
C GLN A 82 16.56 23.79 -1.11
N ASN A 83 15.33 23.71 -1.63
CA ASN A 83 14.29 24.68 -1.25
C ASN A 83 13.90 24.52 0.23
N ASN A 84 13.30 25.56 0.82
CA ASN A 84 13.01 25.56 2.27
C ASN A 84 12.01 24.47 2.65
N TYR A 85 11.07 24.14 1.76
CA TYR A 85 10.11 23.06 1.95
C TYR A 85 10.76 21.67 2.02
N THR A 86 11.78 21.44 1.22
CA THR A 86 12.55 20.20 1.19
C THR A 86 13.35 20.05 2.47
N LEU A 87 13.96 21.13 2.97
CA LEU A 87 14.64 21.14 4.26
C LEU A 87 13.67 20.88 5.42
N LEU A 88 12.49 21.51 5.43
CA LEU A 88 11.46 21.24 6.44
C LEU A 88 11.00 19.78 6.41
N SER A 89 10.74 19.26 5.21
CA SER A 89 10.35 17.87 4.98
C SER A 89 11.42 16.90 5.50
N PHE A 90 12.70 17.23 5.29
CA PHE A 90 13.82 16.45 5.82
C PHE A 90 13.85 16.43 7.35
N TRP A 91 13.58 17.56 8.02
CA TRP A 91 13.47 17.58 9.48
C TRP A 91 12.28 16.77 10.00
N LYS A 92 11.13 16.81 9.30
CA LYS A 92 9.98 15.96 9.63
C LYS A 92 10.30 14.47 9.43
N ASP A 93 11.04 14.10 8.37
CA ASP A 93 11.51 12.73 8.17
C ASP A 93 12.40 12.25 9.32
N ILE A 94 13.34 13.08 9.76
CA ILE A 94 14.20 12.79 10.91
C ILE A 94 13.38 12.57 12.18
N ALA A 95 12.36 13.39 12.44
CA ALA A 95 11.48 13.24 13.60
C ALA A 95 10.70 11.92 13.55
N LEU A 96 10.13 11.58 12.40
CA LEU A 96 9.44 10.29 12.18
C LEU A 96 10.42 9.11 12.32
N LYS A 97 11.66 9.24 11.86
CA LYS A 97 12.70 8.21 12.00
C LYS A 97 13.09 7.99 13.46
N LEU A 98 13.27 9.06 14.24
CA LEU A 98 13.49 8.97 15.69
C LEU A 98 12.35 8.20 16.37
N SER A 99 11.10 8.58 16.09
CA SER A 99 9.92 7.89 16.63
C SER A 99 9.89 6.41 16.25
N ARG A 100 10.16 6.06 14.98
CA ARG A 100 10.23 4.66 14.55
C ARG A 100 11.29 3.87 15.33
N LEU A 101 12.51 4.37 15.42
CA LEU A 101 13.62 3.71 16.14
C LEU A 101 13.34 3.56 17.64
N ARG A 102 12.54 4.44 18.23
CA ARG A 102 12.17 4.39 19.64
C ARG A 102 11.05 3.38 19.90
N LEU A 103 10.10 3.26 18.97
CA LEU A 103 8.92 2.42 19.13
C LEU A 103 9.17 0.97 18.67
N PHE A 104 9.88 0.77 17.57
CA PHE A 104 10.06 -0.55 16.96
C PHE A 104 11.53 -0.97 16.92
N SER A 105 11.76 -2.27 17.08
CA SER A 105 13.08 -2.87 17.01
C SER A 105 13.35 -3.39 15.59
N ASP A 106 14.38 -2.85 14.92
CA ASP A 106 14.79 -3.28 13.58
C ASP A 106 15.24 -4.76 13.54
N GLY A 107 15.61 -5.34 14.68
CA GLY A 107 16.19 -6.69 14.78
C GLY A 107 15.32 -7.86 14.31
N PHE A 108 14.00 -7.66 14.15
CA PHE A 108 13.07 -8.73 13.74
C PHE A 108 12.33 -8.42 12.43
N GLY A 109 12.70 -7.35 11.72
CA GLY A 109 12.16 -7.04 10.39
C GLY A 109 10.67 -6.66 10.38
N PHE A 110 10.16 -6.09 11.48
CA PHE A 110 8.85 -5.42 11.50
C PHE A 110 8.97 -4.03 12.14
N PRO A 111 8.38 -2.99 11.52
CA PRO A 111 7.76 -3.00 10.19
C PRO A 111 8.77 -3.35 9.10
N GLU A 112 8.29 -3.80 7.95
CA GLU A 112 9.16 -4.12 6.81
C GLU A 112 10.00 -2.90 6.37
N ASP A 113 11.11 -3.17 5.67
CA ASP A 113 11.90 -2.13 5.03
C ASP A 113 11.06 -1.36 4.01
N PHE A 114 11.30 -0.06 3.92
CA PHE A 114 10.51 0.86 3.12
C PHE A 114 11.34 2.09 2.76
N ILE A 115 10.87 2.81 1.74
CA ILE A 115 11.33 4.16 1.44
C ILE A 115 10.23 5.15 1.79
N ARG A 116 10.63 6.29 2.36
CA ARG A 116 9.78 7.46 2.52
C ARG A 116 10.20 8.52 1.51
N ALA A 117 9.36 8.76 0.51
CA ALA A 117 9.60 9.77 -0.52
C ALA A 117 8.74 11.01 -0.25
N PHE A 118 9.38 12.16 -0.10
CA PHE A 118 8.70 13.44 0.11
C PHE A 118 8.48 14.16 -1.22
N MET A 119 7.33 14.79 -1.33
CA MET A 119 6.99 15.67 -2.44
C MET A 119 7.14 17.12 -2.03
N ASN A 120 7.31 18.00 -3.02
CA ASN A 120 7.07 19.43 -2.82
C ASN A 120 5.60 19.66 -2.43
N PRO A 121 5.28 20.78 -1.75
CA PRO A 121 3.94 21.01 -1.23
C PRO A 121 2.87 21.06 -2.32
N ILE A 122 1.66 20.66 -1.94
CA ILE A 122 0.44 20.80 -2.73
C ILE A 122 -0.50 21.77 -2.03
N PHE A 123 -1.25 22.52 -2.82
CA PHE A 123 -2.17 23.54 -2.35
C PHE A 123 -3.58 23.17 -2.78
N ILE A 124 -4.49 23.05 -1.82
CA ILE A 124 -5.84 22.55 -2.04
C ILE A 124 -6.85 23.64 -1.70
N ARG A 125 -7.74 23.96 -2.65
CA ARG A 125 -8.88 24.86 -2.43
C ARG A 125 -10.17 24.07 -2.33
N ILE A 126 -10.96 24.37 -1.32
CA ILE A 126 -12.17 23.62 -0.97
C ILE A 126 -13.40 24.49 -1.21
N GLY A 127 -14.39 23.96 -1.93
CA GLY A 127 -15.64 24.68 -2.22
C GLY A 127 -15.41 26.10 -2.75
N ALA A 128 -16.04 27.08 -2.11
CA ALA A 128 -15.95 28.51 -2.43
C ALA A 128 -14.89 29.26 -1.62
N ASP A 129 -14.06 28.56 -0.84
CA ASP A 129 -13.02 29.18 -0.02
C ASP A 129 -12.03 29.90 -0.95
N LYS A 130 -11.64 31.13 -0.57
CA LYS A 130 -10.70 31.94 -1.38
C LYS A 130 -9.26 31.48 -1.24
N GLU A 131 -8.92 30.91 -0.09
CA GLU A 131 -7.57 30.54 0.30
C GLU A 131 -7.28 29.07 0.00
N TYR A 132 -6.02 28.79 -0.29
CA TYR A 132 -5.53 27.43 -0.43
C TYR A 132 -5.04 26.93 0.92
N ARG A 133 -5.38 25.69 1.26
CA ARG A 133 -4.75 24.94 2.34
C ARG A 133 -3.50 24.25 1.82
N GLU A 134 -2.42 24.37 2.59
CA GLU A 134 -1.12 23.86 2.20
C GLU A 134 -0.81 22.53 2.89
N PHE A 135 -0.33 21.56 2.10
CA PHE A 135 0.05 20.23 2.57
C PHE A 135 1.40 19.82 2.03
N ILE A 136 2.21 19.13 2.85
CA ILE A 136 3.40 18.41 2.43
C ILE A 136 3.05 16.92 2.33
N PRO A 137 2.99 16.36 1.10
CA PRO A 137 2.79 14.93 0.93
C PRO A 137 4.09 14.15 1.13
N TYR A 138 3.98 12.99 1.76
CA TYR A 138 4.99 11.94 1.65
C TYR A 138 4.36 10.58 1.38
N VAL A 139 5.15 9.71 0.77
CA VAL A 139 4.77 8.35 0.43
C VAL A 139 5.70 7.36 1.11
N ASN A 140 5.16 6.45 1.93
CA ASN A 140 5.87 5.26 2.37
C ASN A 140 5.63 4.13 1.35
N LEU A 141 6.67 3.57 0.75
CA LEU A 141 6.59 2.39 -0.11
C LEU A 141 7.37 1.23 0.52
N TYR A 142 6.67 0.18 0.91
CA TYR A 142 7.22 -1.03 1.51
C TYR A 142 7.66 -2.02 0.43
N SER A 143 8.65 -2.88 0.71
CA SER A 143 9.12 -3.87 -0.28
C SER A 143 8.03 -4.86 -0.74
N SER A 144 7.05 -5.15 0.11
CA SER A 144 5.85 -5.95 -0.22
C SER A 144 4.91 -5.30 -1.26
N GLY A 145 5.17 -4.04 -1.65
CA GLY A 145 4.33 -3.25 -2.55
C GLY A 145 3.20 -2.51 -1.85
N LEU A 146 3.08 -2.62 -0.51
CA LEU A 146 2.19 -1.73 0.25
C LEU A 146 2.66 -0.28 0.10
N ILE A 147 1.71 0.63 -0.04
CA ILE A 147 1.98 2.05 -0.26
C ILE A 147 1.06 2.89 0.61
N GLN A 148 1.63 3.90 1.27
CA GLN A 148 0.90 4.85 2.10
C GLN A 148 1.21 6.26 1.64
N THR A 149 0.18 7.10 1.53
CA THR A 149 0.33 8.53 1.29
C THR A 149 -0.18 9.27 2.51
N THR A 150 0.64 10.16 3.06
CA THR A 150 0.26 11.02 4.17
C THR A 150 0.37 12.49 3.75
N LEU A 151 -0.65 13.27 4.08
CA LEU A 151 -0.67 14.72 3.91
C LEU A 151 -0.46 15.40 5.26
N ILE A 152 0.67 16.09 5.41
CA ILE A 152 0.99 16.91 6.58
C ILE A 152 0.46 18.33 6.34
N PRO A 153 -0.46 18.86 7.17
CA PRO A 153 -0.88 20.26 7.07
C PRO A 153 0.27 21.19 7.49
N MET A 154 0.39 22.34 6.82
CA MET A 154 1.36 23.37 7.21
C MET A 154 0.80 24.39 8.22
N ASN A 155 -0.51 24.55 8.27
CA ASN A 155 -1.18 25.45 9.21
C ASN A 155 -1.84 24.64 10.32
N GLU A 156 -1.65 25.08 11.57
CA GLU A 156 -2.36 24.56 12.74
C GLU A 156 -3.76 25.20 12.82
N SER A 157 -4.75 24.44 13.30
CA SER A 157 -6.06 24.97 13.68
C SER A 157 -5.90 25.68 15.02
N ASP A 158 -5.81 27.01 14.97
CA ASP A 158 -5.66 27.86 16.14
C ASP A 158 -6.98 28.56 16.51
N GLY A 159 -7.46 28.32 17.72
CA GLY A 159 -8.63 29.01 18.29
C GLY A 159 -9.98 28.67 17.62
N GLU A 160 -10.12 27.48 17.02
CA GLU A 160 -11.36 27.05 16.39
C GLU A 160 -12.33 26.43 17.40
N SER A 161 -13.62 26.74 17.30
CA SER A 161 -14.62 26.01 18.08
C SER A 161 -14.72 24.54 17.61
N LEU A 162 -15.17 23.64 18.50
CA LEU A 162 -15.18 22.20 18.22
C LEU A 162 -15.98 21.81 16.97
N TYR A 163 -17.09 22.50 16.69
CA TYR A 163 -17.93 22.20 15.52
C TYR A 163 -17.19 22.47 14.19
N PRO A 164 -16.70 23.70 13.91
CA PRO A 164 -15.86 23.99 12.75
C PRO A 164 -14.65 23.07 12.63
N PHE A 165 -13.95 22.80 13.73
CA PHE A 165 -12.81 21.88 13.72
C PHE A 165 -13.19 20.49 13.17
N ILE A 166 -14.33 19.94 13.60
CA ILE A 166 -14.82 18.65 13.10
C ILE A 166 -15.27 18.75 11.64
N THR A 167 -16.06 19.76 11.28
CA THR A 167 -16.63 19.87 9.92
C THR A 167 -15.59 20.23 8.86
N ASP A 168 -14.65 21.10 9.20
CA ASP A 168 -13.72 21.71 8.25
C ASP A 168 -12.35 21.05 8.25
N SER A 169 -11.88 20.54 9.39
CA SER A 169 -10.57 19.88 9.51
C SER A 169 -10.72 18.37 9.55
N VAL A 170 -11.41 17.79 10.54
CA VAL A 170 -11.54 16.32 10.65
C VAL A 170 -12.26 15.72 9.44
N ASN A 171 -13.34 16.36 8.98
CA ASN A 171 -14.15 15.92 7.85
C ASN A 171 -13.72 16.49 6.50
N LEU A 172 -12.49 17.02 6.39
CA LEU A 172 -11.98 17.55 5.13
C LEU A 172 -12.08 16.55 3.97
N ALA A 173 -11.86 15.27 4.25
CA ALA A 173 -11.96 14.19 3.26
C ALA A 173 -13.36 14.05 2.62
N MET A 174 -14.41 14.60 3.26
CA MET A 174 -15.78 14.60 2.77
C MET A 174 -16.15 15.90 2.03
N ARG A 175 -15.28 16.91 2.04
CA ARG A 175 -15.52 18.20 1.37
C ARG A 175 -15.02 18.15 -0.08
N GLY A 176 -15.77 18.82 -0.95
CA GLY A 176 -15.43 18.92 -2.37
C GLY A 176 -14.25 19.87 -2.62
N ILE A 177 -13.23 19.37 -3.28
CA ILE A 177 -12.05 20.12 -3.70
C ILE A 177 -12.31 20.71 -5.08
N THR A 178 -12.07 22.01 -5.22
CA THR A 178 -12.35 22.77 -6.45
C THR A 178 -11.10 23.11 -7.24
N SER A 179 -9.92 23.10 -6.60
CA SER A 179 -8.64 23.31 -7.28
C SER A 179 -7.49 22.71 -6.48
N VAL A 180 -6.49 22.25 -7.22
CA VAL A 180 -5.22 21.75 -6.69
C VAL A 180 -4.08 22.40 -7.46
N LEU A 181 -3.16 23.04 -6.73
CA LEU A 181 -1.89 23.53 -7.26
C LEU A 181 -0.76 22.62 -6.81
N ALA A 182 0.13 22.27 -7.73
CA ALA A 182 1.31 21.47 -7.45
C ALA A 182 2.49 21.89 -8.33
N THR A 183 3.66 21.32 -8.09
CA THR A 183 4.85 21.58 -8.92
C THR A 183 4.69 21.06 -10.34
N LYS A 184 5.39 21.68 -11.30
CA LYS A 184 5.36 21.29 -12.72
C LYS A 184 5.61 19.80 -12.92
N ALA A 185 6.62 19.26 -12.23
CA ALA A 185 7.04 17.88 -12.36
C ALA A 185 5.94 16.90 -11.93
N TYR A 186 5.31 17.14 -10.78
CA TYR A 186 4.18 16.34 -10.34
C TYR A 186 2.99 16.43 -11.31
N THR A 187 2.58 17.64 -11.70
CA THR A 187 1.46 17.83 -12.63
C THR A 187 1.73 17.15 -13.98
N LYS A 188 2.98 17.18 -14.45
CA LYS A 188 3.41 16.46 -15.66
C LYS A 188 3.27 14.96 -15.52
N GLU A 189 3.73 14.37 -14.41
CA GLU A 189 3.60 12.92 -14.19
C GLU A 189 2.14 12.50 -14.03
N LEU A 190 1.31 13.30 -13.36
CA LEU A 190 -0.13 13.06 -13.24
C LEU A 190 -0.83 13.00 -14.60
N LEU A 191 -0.60 13.99 -15.47
CA LEU A 191 -1.17 14.01 -16.83
C LEU A 191 -0.62 12.89 -17.72
N ARG A 192 0.57 12.37 -17.39
CA ARG A 192 1.25 11.36 -18.18
C ARG A 192 0.74 9.95 -17.92
N ILE A 193 0.11 9.67 -16.78
CA ILE A 193 -0.42 8.33 -16.43
C ILE A 193 -1.29 7.75 -17.56
N ASP A 194 -2.27 8.51 -18.03
CA ASP A 194 -3.20 8.05 -19.07
C ASP A 194 -2.49 7.78 -20.40
N TYR A 195 -1.49 8.60 -20.71
CA TYR A 195 -0.65 8.43 -21.90
C TYR A 195 0.23 7.19 -21.76
N ASP A 196 0.92 7.05 -20.63
CA ASP A 196 1.83 5.95 -20.34
C ASP A 196 1.09 4.62 -20.33
N CYS A 197 -0.20 4.56 -20.01
CA CYS A 197 -1.03 3.33 -20.05
C CYS A 197 -1.72 3.06 -21.40
N SER A 198 -1.62 3.99 -22.35
CA SER A 198 -2.32 3.89 -23.64
C SER A 198 -1.66 2.87 -24.57
N GLY A 199 -2.46 2.23 -25.44
CA GLY A 199 -1.93 1.37 -26.51
C GLY A 199 -1.18 2.16 -27.58
N ILE A 200 -0.38 1.46 -28.40
CA ILE A 200 0.56 2.07 -29.37
C ILE A 200 -0.08 3.12 -30.29
N PHE A 201 -1.28 2.86 -30.83
CA PHE A 201 -1.96 3.80 -31.74
C PHE A 201 -2.36 5.10 -31.05
N LYS A 202 -2.87 5.02 -29.82
CA LYS A 202 -3.26 6.20 -29.04
C LYS A 202 -2.02 6.99 -28.61
N LYS A 203 -0.94 6.29 -28.19
CA LYS A 203 0.36 6.92 -27.89
C LYS A 203 0.92 7.69 -29.08
N LEU A 204 0.87 7.12 -30.28
CA LEU A 204 1.34 7.79 -31.51
C LEU A 204 0.48 9.01 -31.85
N ARG A 205 -0.85 8.89 -31.73
CA ARG A 205 -1.78 10.00 -31.98
C ARG A 205 -1.55 11.17 -31.00
N GLU A 206 -1.33 10.86 -29.73
CA GLU A 206 -1.19 11.84 -28.65
C GLU A 206 0.28 12.22 -28.39
N PHE A 207 1.24 11.70 -29.17
CA PHE A 207 2.66 11.99 -29.01
C PHE A 207 2.96 13.49 -29.12
N LYS A 208 2.32 14.16 -30.09
CA LYS A 208 2.44 15.62 -30.24
C LYS A 208 1.97 16.36 -29.01
N TYR A 209 0.88 15.91 -28.38
CA TYR A 209 0.35 16.50 -27.15
C TYR A 209 1.38 16.41 -26.02
N LEU A 210 2.00 15.24 -25.82
CA LEU A 210 3.06 15.05 -24.83
C LEU A 210 4.28 15.94 -25.10
N MET A 211 4.70 16.06 -26.36
CA MET A 211 5.81 16.94 -26.76
C MET A 211 5.50 18.43 -26.53
N THR A 212 4.23 18.82 -26.56
CA THR A 212 3.78 20.18 -26.26
C THR A 212 3.35 20.38 -24.80
N LEU A 213 3.33 19.33 -23.99
CA LEU A 213 2.77 19.36 -22.63
C LEU A 213 3.47 20.39 -21.75
N ASP A 214 4.80 20.48 -21.82
CA ASP A 214 5.55 21.48 -21.06
C ASP A 214 5.17 22.91 -21.43
N LYS A 215 4.82 23.19 -22.69
CA LYS A 215 4.36 24.51 -23.15
C LYS A 215 2.92 24.78 -22.73
N ASN A 216 2.06 23.76 -22.81
CA ASN A 216 0.66 23.87 -22.41
C ASN A 216 0.53 24.09 -20.90
N LEU A 217 1.40 23.48 -20.11
CA LEU A 217 1.44 23.68 -18.65
C LEU A 217 1.80 25.12 -18.28
N GLU A 218 2.68 25.80 -19.02
CA GLU A 218 3.02 27.21 -18.74
C GLU A 218 1.79 28.14 -18.77
N LEU A 219 0.72 27.78 -19.50
CA LEU A 219 -0.53 28.55 -19.52
C LEU A 219 -1.27 28.52 -18.17
N PHE A 220 -1.01 27.50 -17.34
CA PHE A 220 -1.61 27.30 -16.02
C PHE A 220 -0.64 27.64 -14.88
N ARG A 221 0.49 28.26 -15.21
CA ARG A 221 1.49 28.69 -14.24
C ARG A 221 0.90 29.76 -13.34
N LYS A 222 1.07 29.58 -12.03
CA LYS A 222 0.76 30.56 -11.00
C LYS A 222 1.97 30.70 -10.08
N GLU A 223 2.27 31.92 -9.69
CA GLU A 223 3.17 32.17 -8.57
C GLU A 223 2.32 32.22 -7.31
N HIS A 224 2.65 31.37 -6.35
CA HIS A 224 1.96 31.28 -5.08
C HIS A 224 2.93 31.63 -3.97
N GLU A 225 2.58 32.65 -3.19
CA GLU A 225 3.31 33.02 -1.98
C GLU A 225 2.80 32.13 -0.86
N ALA A 226 3.51 31.04 -0.64
CA ALA A 226 3.28 30.12 0.46
C ALA A 226 4.20 30.52 1.62
N GLY A 227 3.76 30.31 2.87
CA GLY A 227 4.30 31.00 4.05
C GLY A 227 5.82 30.93 4.25
N ILE A 228 6.50 29.93 3.66
CA ILE A 228 7.95 29.74 3.78
C ILE A 228 8.72 30.26 2.57
N GLU A 229 8.17 30.13 1.37
CA GLU A 229 8.85 30.47 0.12
C GLU A 229 7.85 30.69 -1.03
N LYS A 230 8.21 31.55 -2.00
CA LYS A 230 7.44 31.71 -3.23
C LYS A 230 7.69 30.52 -4.16
N LEU A 231 6.62 29.83 -4.53
CA LEU A 231 6.68 28.67 -5.40
C LEU A 231 5.98 28.92 -6.73
N THR A 232 6.57 28.39 -7.80
CA THR A 232 5.92 28.30 -9.10
C THR A 232 5.11 27.01 -9.16
N VAL A 233 3.79 27.14 -9.24
CA VAL A 233 2.83 26.03 -9.16
C VAL A 233 1.89 26.03 -10.37
N TYR A 234 1.25 24.89 -10.61
CA TYR A 234 0.44 24.61 -11.78
C TYR A 234 -0.93 24.06 -11.33
N GLU A 235 -1.98 24.71 -11.80
CA GLU A 235 -3.36 24.30 -11.52
C GLU A 235 -3.78 23.19 -12.49
N HIS A 236 -4.34 22.10 -11.97
CA HIS A 236 -4.73 20.95 -12.80
C HIS A 236 -6.12 20.37 -12.47
N VAL A 237 -6.94 21.07 -11.69
CA VAL A 237 -8.33 20.69 -11.41
C VAL A 237 -9.24 21.90 -11.58
N LEU A 238 -10.16 21.83 -12.56
CA LEU A 238 -11.31 22.72 -12.74
C LEU A 238 -12.48 21.87 -13.29
N GLY A 239 -13.06 21.02 -12.42
CA GLY A 239 -14.10 20.03 -12.74
C GLY A 239 -14.76 19.45 -11.47
N PRO A 240 -15.79 18.58 -11.55
CA PRO A 240 -16.68 18.23 -10.42
C PRO A 240 -15.91 17.81 -9.16
N SER A 241 -16.47 18.14 -7.98
CA SER A 241 -15.82 18.07 -6.68
C SER A 241 -15.05 16.77 -6.44
N ILE A 242 -13.72 16.84 -6.58
CA ILE A 242 -12.79 15.76 -6.27
C ILE A 242 -12.68 15.66 -4.74
N LEU A 243 -12.51 14.45 -4.19
CA LEU A 243 -12.29 14.27 -2.75
C LEU A 243 -10.80 14.17 -2.43
N LEU A 244 -10.46 14.37 -1.15
CA LEU A 244 -9.08 14.22 -0.67
C LEU A 244 -8.53 12.81 -0.94
N SER A 245 -9.40 11.79 -0.90
CA SER A 245 -9.04 10.42 -1.26
C SER A 245 -8.51 10.34 -2.69
N ASP A 246 -9.14 11.01 -3.63
CA ASP A 246 -8.76 10.92 -5.04
C ASP A 246 -7.38 11.56 -5.28
N ILE A 247 -7.05 12.62 -4.55
CA ILE A 247 -5.71 13.23 -4.59
C ILE A 247 -4.67 12.27 -4.03
N CYS A 248 -4.90 11.71 -2.84
CA CYS A 248 -3.96 10.78 -2.21
C CYS A 248 -3.76 9.51 -3.05
N LEU A 249 -4.83 8.99 -3.64
CA LEU A 249 -4.80 7.85 -4.54
C LEU A 249 -4.13 8.20 -5.87
N GLY A 250 -4.33 9.42 -6.39
CA GLY A 250 -3.61 9.94 -7.56
C GLY A 250 -2.10 10.02 -7.32
N ILE A 251 -1.66 10.42 -6.12
CA ILE A 251 -0.25 10.38 -5.72
C ILE A 251 0.30 8.94 -5.75
N MET A 252 -0.48 7.97 -5.25
CA MET A 252 -0.10 6.55 -5.31
C MET A 252 -0.03 6.04 -6.75
N ASP A 253 -0.96 6.43 -7.61
CA ASP A 253 -1.00 6.04 -9.02
C ASP A 253 0.18 6.70 -9.80
N VAL A 254 0.55 7.94 -9.48
CA VAL A 254 1.79 8.59 -9.98
C VAL A 254 3.02 7.79 -9.57
N CYS A 255 3.12 7.42 -8.30
CA CYS A 255 4.21 6.58 -7.79
C CYS A 255 4.26 5.24 -8.54
N GLY A 256 3.13 4.52 -8.62
CA GLY A 256 3.02 3.25 -9.33
C GLY A 256 3.41 3.33 -10.82
N ASN A 257 3.01 4.41 -11.50
CA ASN A 257 3.39 4.68 -12.88
C ASN A 257 4.90 4.88 -13.03
N ILE A 258 5.51 5.77 -12.24
CA ILE A 258 6.95 6.04 -12.29
C ILE A 258 7.77 4.76 -12.09
N LEU A 259 7.37 3.91 -11.14
CA LEU A 259 8.06 2.67 -10.81
C LEU A 259 7.92 1.60 -11.90
N SER A 260 6.72 1.48 -12.48
CA SER A 260 6.38 0.43 -13.45
C SER A 260 6.74 0.79 -14.89
N ARG A 261 6.94 2.08 -15.17
CA ARG A 261 7.20 2.60 -16.52
C ARG A 261 8.51 2.09 -17.10
N HIS A 262 8.41 1.50 -18.28
CA HIS A 262 9.58 1.20 -19.11
C HIS A 262 10.21 2.49 -19.64
N ARG A 263 11.51 2.45 -19.92
CA ARG A 263 12.21 3.60 -20.51
C ARG A 263 11.60 3.91 -21.88
N THR A 264 11.33 5.19 -22.15
CA THR A 264 10.70 5.64 -23.41
C THR A 264 11.49 5.29 -24.66
N THR A 265 12.80 5.02 -24.51
CA THR A 265 13.69 4.62 -25.59
C THR A 265 13.58 3.15 -25.96
N THR A 266 12.89 2.32 -25.16
CA THR A 266 12.87 0.86 -25.39
C THR A 266 11.59 0.43 -26.10
N PRO A 267 11.65 -0.64 -26.93
CA PRO A 267 10.47 -1.15 -27.64
C PRO A 267 9.31 -1.54 -26.71
N GLU A 268 9.61 -2.02 -25.50
CA GLU A 268 8.59 -2.45 -24.53
C GLU A 268 7.66 -1.30 -24.12
N TYR A 269 8.18 -0.08 -23.98
CA TYR A 269 7.36 1.09 -23.68
C TYR A 269 6.34 1.41 -24.77
N TRP A 270 6.67 1.14 -26.04
CA TRP A 270 5.80 1.41 -27.18
C TRP A 270 4.85 0.25 -27.47
N LEU A 271 5.30 -0.99 -27.28
CA LEU A 271 4.59 -2.22 -27.60
C LEU A 271 3.70 -2.75 -26.46
N GLN A 272 3.73 -2.12 -25.29
CA GLN A 272 2.85 -2.49 -24.19
C GLN A 272 1.37 -2.49 -24.64
N LYS A 273 0.63 -3.48 -24.14
CA LYS A 273 -0.82 -3.52 -24.33
C LYS A 273 -1.45 -2.37 -23.55
N SER A 274 -2.59 -1.87 -24.03
CA SER A 274 -3.37 -0.90 -23.27
C SER A 274 -3.76 -1.54 -21.94
N ILE A 275 -3.33 -0.96 -20.82
CA ILE A 275 -3.66 -1.42 -19.48
C ILE A 275 -4.59 -0.37 -18.86
N ARG A 276 -5.55 -0.79 -18.02
CA ARG A 276 -6.32 0.17 -17.22
C ARG A 276 -5.36 0.77 -16.18
N PRO A 277 -5.34 2.11 -16.01
CA PRO A 277 -4.27 2.82 -15.30
C PRO A 277 -4.21 2.59 -13.79
N VAL A 278 -4.99 1.65 -13.24
CA VAL A 278 -4.98 1.36 -11.83
C VAL A 278 -3.70 0.56 -11.54
N PHE A 279 -2.73 1.18 -10.87
CA PHE A 279 -1.47 0.52 -10.46
C PHE A 279 -1.58 -0.16 -9.10
N ARG A 280 -2.73 0.02 -8.45
CA ARG A 280 -3.05 -0.45 -7.12
C ARG A 280 -4.15 -1.51 -7.13
N ASN A 281 -4.14 -2.36 -6.12
CA ASN A 281 -5.22 -3.28 -5.84
C ASN A 281 -6.48 -2.47 -5.49
N GLY A 282 -7.66 -3.03 -5.75
CA GLY A 282 -8.94 -2.36 -5.48
C GLY A 282 -9.21 -2.07 -3.99
N THR A 283 -8.31 -2.51 -3.10
CA THR A 283 -8.34 -2.25 -1.66
C THR A 283 -7.59 -0.96 -1.34
N TRP A 284 -8.30 -0.02 -0.71
CA TRP A 284 -7.69 1.17 -0.13
C TRP A 284 -8.46 1.57 1.12
N ARG A 285 -7.74 2.21 2.04
CA ARG A 285 -8.28 2.75 3.28
C ARG A 285 -7.69 4.12 3.52
N GLY A 286 -8.42 4.97 4.23
CA GLY A 286 -7.92 6.29 4.60
C GLY A 286 -8.64 6.84 5.80
N LYS A 287 -7.89 7.51 6.67
CA LYS A 287 -8.44 8.15 7.87
C LYS A 287 -7.70 9.45 8.22
N PRO A 288 -8.43 10.43 8.78
CA PRO A 288 -7.81 11.55 9.47
C PRO A 288 -7.15 11.08 10.78
N CYS A 289 -5.96 11.60 11.04
CA CYS A 289 -5.21 11.44 12.28
C CYS A 289 -5.17 12.80 12.98
N VAL A 290 -5.95 12.93 14.06
CA VAL A 290 -6.18 14.19 14.76
C VAL A 290 -5.22 14.31 15.92
N TYR A 291 -4.52 15.44 16.02
CA TYR A 291 -3.60 15.75 17.09
C TYR A 291 -4.05 17.05 17.76
N ILE A 292 -4.48 16.99 19.02
CA ILE A 292 -4.91 18.14 19.81
C ILE A 292 -3.84 18.41 20.87
N LYS A 293 -3.20 19.56 20.75
CA LYS A 293 -2.16 20.02 21.69
C LYS A 293 -2.78 20.76 22.86
N GLU A 294 -3.68 21.70 22.58
CA GLU A 294 -4.28 22.58 23.59
C GLU A 294 -5.78 22.74 23.31
N HIS A 295 -6.60 22.66 24.35
CA HIS A 295 -8.05 22.90 24.29
C HIS A 295 -8.58 23.52 25.58
N THR A 296 -9.80 24.07 25.54
CA THR A 296 -10.44 24.61 26.75
C THR A 296 -10.70 23.52 27.79
N ASN A 297 -10.56 23.83 29.09
CA ASN A 297 -10.76 22.91 30.21
C ASN A 297 -9.86 21.66 30.21
N GLN A 298 -8.67 21.78 29.62
CA GLN A 298 -7.64 20.74 29.73
C GLN A 298 -7.30 20.45 31.19
N LYS A 299 -7.09 19.16 31.51
CA LYS A 299 -6.75 18.69 32.86
C LYS A 299 -5.31 18.23 32.92
N LYS A 300 -4.80 18.12 34.15
CA LYS A 300 -3.42 17.73 34.42
C LYS A 300 -3.10 16.30 33.99
N LEU A 301 -3.98 15.35 34.32
CA LEU A 301 -3.81 13.94 33.97
C LEU A 301 -4.66 13.58 32.76
N SER A 302 -4.17 12.68 31.88
CA SER A 302 -4.89 12.31 30.66
C SER A 302 -6.22 11.62 30.94
N ASN A 303 -6.28 10.72 31.93
CA ASN A 303 -7.52 10.06 32.34
C ASN A 303 -8.60 11.05 32.81
N GLU A 304 -8.21 12.01 33.66
CA GLU A 304 -9.12 13.07 34.12
C GLU A 304 -9.55 13.98 32.95
N ASN A 305 -8.62 14.23 32.01
CA ASN A 305 -8.89 15.04 30.83
C ASN A 305 -9.95 14.38 29.94
N ILE A 306 -9.85 13.07 29.71
CA ILE A 306 -10.85 12.31 28.95
C ILE A 306 -12.20 12.34 29.67
N GLU A 307 -12.22 12.07 30.98
CA GLU A 307 -13.47 11.99 31.74
C GLU A 307 -14.23 13.32 31.79
N HIS A 308 -13.51 14.44 31.91
CA HIS A 308 -14.10 15.77 31.95
C HIS A 308 -14.49 16.28 30.55
N ASN A 309 -13.80 15.83 29.50
CA ASN A 309 -13.98 16.31 28.13
C ASN A 309 -14.52 15.21 27.19
N LYS A 310 -15.38 14.31 27.70
CA LYS A 310 -15.98 13.20 26.93
C LYS A 310 -16.65 13.65 25.65
N THR A 311 -17.41 14.75 25.68
CA THR A 311 -18.09 15.29 24.51
C THR A 311 -17.10 15.61 23.38
N LEU A 312 -15.93 16.19 23.70
CA LEU A 312 -14.89 16.49 22.72
C LEU A 312 -14.32 15.21 22.11
N VAL A 313 -13.92 14.27 22.96
CA VAL A 313 -13.31 13.01 22.52
C VAL A 313 -14.29 12.22 21.65
N GLN A 314 -15.52 12.04 22.11
CA GLN A 314 -16.55 11.30 21.36
C GLN A 314 -16.94 12.02 20.06
N SER A 315 -17.03 13.36 20.06
CA SER A 315 -17.38 14.09 18.84
C SER A 315 -16.33 13.93 17.75
N VAL A 316 -15.05 13.98 18.12
CA VAL A 316 -13.95 13.72 17.17
C VAL A 316 -13.96 12.27 16.71
N MET A 317 -14.08 11.31 17.64
CA MET A 317 -14.04 9.88 17.32
C MET A 317 -15.23 9.41 16.47
N THR A 318 -16.40 10.04 16.61
CA THR A 318 -17.58 9.79 15.77
C THR A 318 -17.63 10.70 14.54
N ARG A 319 -16.69 11.65 14.42
CA ARG A 319 -16.61 12.67 13.37
C ARG A 319 -17.90 13.49 13.22
N CYS A 320 -18.62 13.66 14.32
CA CYS A 320 -19.89 14.35 14.39
C CYS A 320 -19.91 15.22 15.65
N PHE A 321 -20.40 16.45 15.55
CA PHE A 321 -20.52 17.28 16.74
C PHE A 321 -21.66 16.78 17.64
N LEU A 322 -21.28 16.31 18.83
CA LEU A 322 -22.21 15.88 19.87
C LEU A 322 -22.47 17.06 20.81
N LYS A 323 -23.73 17.29 21.15
CA LYS A 323 -24.09 18.22 22.22
C LYS A 323 -23.92 17.52 23.57
N ASP A 324 -23.61 18.28 24.61
CA ASP A 324 -23.49 17.75 25.96
C ASP A 324 -24.72 16.91 26.34
N GLY A 325 -24.49 15.69 26.83
CA GLY A 325 -25.55 14.74 27.21
C GLY A 325 -26.10 13.86 26.08
N SER A 326 -25.59 13.96 24.85
CA SER A 326 -25.93 13.01 23.78
C SER A 326 -25.02 11.78 23.85
N ASP A 327 -25.55 10.67 24.36
CA ASP A 327 -24.90 9.35 24.29
C ASP A 327 -24.80 8.93 22.83
N SER A 328 -23.63 9.13 22.22
CA SER A 328 -23.33 8.53 20.94
C SER A 328 -22.19 7.53 21.10
N SER A 329 -22.49 6.29 20.69
CA SER A 329 -21.69 5.06 20.78
C SER A 329 -21.58 4.41 22.18
N THR A 330 -22.18 3.22 22.29
CA THR A 330 -22.11 2.30 23.43
C THR A 330 -20.78 1.54 23.55
N LYS A 331 -19.86 1.70 22.59
CA LYS A 331 -18.55 1.05 22.67
C LYS A 331 -17.60 1.90 23.52
N PRO A 332 -17.01 1.34 24.59
CA PRO A 332 -16.00 2.06 25.37
C PRO A 332 -14.80 2.36 24.46
N LEU A 333 -14.38 3.61 24.45
CA LEU A 333 -13.13 4.02 23.81
C LEU A 333 -11.97 3.48 24.64
N VAL A 334 -11.04 2.78 24.01
CA VAL A 334 -9.84 2.24 24.66
C VAL A 334 -8.69 3.19 24.38
N ASP A 335 -8.11 3.76 25.44
CA ASP A 335 -6.86 4.50 25.33
C ASP A 335 -5.71 3.53 25.09
N LEU A 336 -4.99 3.72 24.00
CA LEU A 336 -3.85 2.91 23.62
C LEU A 336 -2.57 3.33 24.34
N ARG A 337 -2.55 4.54 24.91
CA ARG A 337 -1.44 5.03 25.74
C ARG A 337 -1.61 4.49 27.16
N LEU A 338 -0.59 3.78 27.64
CA LEU A 338 -0.56 3.24 29.02
C LEU A 338 -0.19 4.30 30.07
N LEU A 339 0.50 5.35 29.65
CA LEU A 339 0.97 6.41 30.52
C LEU A 339 -0.06 7.54 30.61
N ASN A 340 -0.13 8.20 31.76
CA ASN A 340 -1.16 9.20 32.07
C ASN A 340 -0.76 10.62 31.62
N ASP A 341 -0.01 10.72 30.52
CA ASP A 341 0.57 11.96 30.00
C ASP A 341 -0.23 12.53 28.81
N TYR A 342 -0.58 11.69 27.86
CA TYR A 342 -1.52 12.01 26.79
C TYR A 342 -2.38 10.79 26.50
N SER A 343 -3.42 10.96 25.69
CA SER A 343 -4.28 9.85 25.29
C SER A 343 -4.20 9.63 23.79
N HIS A 344 -4.27 8.36 23.38
CA HIS A 344 -4.25 7.97 21.97
C HIS A 344 -5.35 6.95 21.68
N PHE A 345 -6.29 7.34 20.83
CA PHE A 345 -7.38 6.50 20.38
C PHE A 345 -7.20 6.17 18.90
N ASN A 346 -7.41 4.91 18.55
CA ASN A 346 -7.46 4.46 17.17
C ASN A 346 -8.81 3.84 16.87
N SER A 347 -9.37 4.18 15.71
CA SER A 347 -10.52 3.49 15.14
C SER A 347 -10.34 3.36 13.63
N PHE A 348 -11.23 2.61 12.99
CA PHE A 348 -11.24 2.50 11.54
C PHE A 348 -11.47 3.84 10.82
N GLY A 349 -12.25 4.75 11.42
CA GLY A 349 -12.68 5.98 10.75
C GLY A 349 -11.86 7.24 11.07
N VAL A 350 -11.11 7.23 12.18
CA VAL A 350 -10.33 8.36 12.72
C VAL A 350 -9.40 7.88 13.83
N SER A 351 -8.25 8.53 13.98
CA SER A 351 -7.46 8.45 15.21
C SER A 351 -7.38 9.81 15.89
N LEU A 352 -7.26 9.81 17.22
CA LEU A 352 -7.16 11.01 18.04
C LEU A 352 -6.02 10.86 19.03
N SER A 353 -5.13 11.84 19.07
CA SER A 353 -4.20 12.04 20.18
C SER A 353 -4.46 13.37 20.84
N ILE A 354 -4.61 13.37 22.16
CA ILE A 354 -4.93 14.57 22.94
C ILE A 354 -3.97 14.71 24.11
N ALA A 355 -3.28 15.84 24.20
CA ALA A 355 -2.36 16.12 25.30
C ALA A 355 -3.12 16.43 26.60
N SER A 356 -2.49 16.11 27.74
CA SER A 356 -2.84 16.68 29.03
C SER A 356 -1.91 17.84 29.39
N ASP A 357 -2.26 18.64 30.39
CA ASP A 357 -1.38 19.73 30.83
C ASP A 357 -0.04 19.20 31.36
N SER A 358 -0.02 18.03 32.00
CA SER A 358 1.23 17.45 32.50
C SER A 358 2.20 17.10 31.37
N ALA A 359 1.70 16.64 30.21
CA ALA A 359 2.53 16.44 29.04
C ALA A 359 3.13 17.77 28.58
N LEU A 360 2.32 18.82 28.46
CA LEU A 360 2.80 20.13 28.01
C LEU A 360 3.82 20.75 28.99
N GLU A 361 3.62 20.59 30.30
CA GLU A 361 4.59 20.98 31.34
C GLU A 361 5.92 20.21 31.21
N ALA A 362 5.85 18.90 30.95
CA ALA A 362 7.03 18.07 30.72
C ALA A 362 7.79 18.49 29.46
N LEU A 363 7.09 18.83 28.37
CA LEU A 363 7.70 19.35 27.13
C LEU A 363 8.48 20.64 27.39
N LYS A 364 7.92 21.58 28.16
CA LYS A 364 8.59 22.84 28.54
C LYS A 364 9.89 22.58 29.32
N THR A 365 9.92 21.52 30.13
CA THR A 365 11.07 21.17 30.96
C THR A 365 12.18 20.51 30.16
N LEU A 366 11.85 19.62 29.22
CA LEU A 366 12.82 18.83 28.47
C LEU A 366 13.53 19.60 27.35
N LYS A 367 12.99 20.73 26.89
CA LYS A 367 13.47 21.65 25.82
C LYS A 367 13.78 21.03 24.44
N SER A 368 14.37 19.84 24.38
CA SER A 368 14.71 19.09 23.17
C SER A 368 13.57 18.22 22.64
N PHE A 369 12.50 18.06 23.42
CA PHE A 369 11.33 17.25 23.06
C PHE A 369 10.12 18.17 22.94
N THR A 370 9.50 18.19 21.76
CA THR A 370 8.38 19.09 21.43
C THR A 370 7.12 18.29 21.13
N PHE A 371 5.99 18.98 20.96
CA PHE A 371 4.74 18.31 20.61
C PHE A 371 4.81 17.58 19.26
N ASP A 372 5.62 18.07 18.32
CA ASP A 372 5.92 17.41 17.06
C ASP A 372 6.47 15.99 17.24
N ASN A 373 7.19 15.72 18.32
CA ASN A 373 7.66 14.37 18.61
C ASN A 373 6.50 13.45 19.03
N ILE A 374 5.53 13.95 19.80
CA ILE A 374 4.32 13.19 20.15
C ILE A 374 3.49 12.90 18.90
N ILE A 375 3.36 13.88 18.00
CA ILE A 375 2.71 13.71 16.71
C ILE A 375 3.43 12.63 15.90
N ALA A 376 4.76 12.68 15.81
CA ALA A 376 5.55 11.67 15.10
C ALA A 376 5.38 10.27 15.71
N ASP A 377 5.36 10.13 17.04
CA ASP A 377 5.14 8.85 17.71
C ASP A 377 3.76 8.26 17.40
N CYS A 378 2.72 9.08 17.50
CA CYS A 378 1.36 8.68 17.21
C CYS A 378 1.14 8.44 15.71
N GLN A 379 1.77 9.22 14.84
CA GLN A 379 1.71 9.03 13.39
C GLN A 379 2.34 7.71 12.97
N ILE A 380 3.51 7.37 13.50
CA ILE A 380 4.14 6.07 13.25
C ILE A 380 3.22 4.93 13.72
N LYS A 381 2.62 5.03 14.90
CA LYS A 381 1.62 4.04 15.36
C LYS A 381 0.43 3.93 14.41
N ASN A 382 -0.11 5.06 13.95
CA ASN A 382 -1.22 5.10 13.00
C ASN A 382 -0.84 4.44 11.66
N GLU A 383 0.34 4.74 11.12
CA GLU A 383 0.87 4.13 9.90
C GLU A 383 1.02 2.62 10.04
N ILE A 384 1.49 2.15 11.20
CA ILE A 384 1.64 0.71 11.46
C ILE A 384 0.28 0.03 11.65
N ALA A 385 -0.69 0.67 12.29
CA ALA A 385 -2.05 0.14 12.39
C ALA A 385 -2.68 -0.05 11.00
N GLU A 386 -2.50 0.91 10.09
CA GLU A 386 -2.96 0.80 8.70
C GLU A 386 -2.16 -0.25 7.92
N TYR A 387 -0.84 -0.30 8.09
CA TYR A 387 0.02 -1.31 7.46
C TYR A 387 -0.40 -2.74 7.84
N ILE A 388 -0.65 -3.00 9.13
CA ILE A 388 -1.13 -4.31 9.61
C ILE A 388 -2.47 -4.68 8.97
N ASN A 389 -3.42 -3.73 8.98
CA ASN A 389 -4.74 -3.94 8.42
C ASN A 389 -4.69 -4.25 6.91
N SER A 390 -3.98 -3.43 6.14
CA SER A 390 -3.83 -3.61 4.70
C SER A 390 -3.00 -4.85 4.34
N SER A 391 -2.08 -5.28 5.21
CA SER A 391 -1.36 -6.56 5.04
C SER A 391 -2.33 -7.74 5.10
N TYR A 392 -3.22 -7.80 6.11
CA TYR A 392 -4.22 -8.86 6.18
C TYR A 392 -5.17 -8.85 4.98
N GLU A 393 -5.66 -7.67 4.56
CA GLU A 393 -6.49 -7.58 3.34
C GLU A 393 -5.74 -8.07 2.10
N SER A 394 -4.45 -7.74 2.00
CA SER A 394 -3.62 -8.22 0.91
C SER A 394 -3.45 -9.73 0.94
N PHE A 395 -3.28 -10.36 2.10
CA PHE A 395 -3.21 -11.81 2.21
C PHE A 395 -4.55 -12.45 1.82
N ILE A 396 -5.68 -11.86 2.22
CA ILE A 396 -7.02 -12.31 1.81
C ILE A 396 -7.11 -12.31 0.29
N ASP A 397 -6.73 -11.22 -0.36
CA ASP A 397 -6.77 -11.08 -1.81
C ASP A 397 -5.86 -12.11 -2.51
N ALA A 398 -4.61 -12.24 -2.06
CA ALA A 398 -3.63 -13.17 -2.63
C ALA A 398 -4.06 -14.64 -2.52
N ILE A 399 -4.60 -15.07 -1.37
CA ILE A 399 -5.12 -16.43 -1.16
C ILE A 399 -6.32 -16.72 -2.09
N GLY A 400 -7.10 -15.69 -2.44
CA GLY A 400 -8.22 -15.82 -3.37
C GLY A 400 -7.83 -16.13 -4.81
N HIS A 401 -6.58 -15.83 -5.18
CA HIS A 401 -6.07 -16.00 -6.54
C HIS A 401 -5.04 -17.15 -6.64
N CYS A 402 -4.95 -17.98 -5.61
CA CYS A 402 -4.02 -19.12 -5.58
C CYS A 402 -4.48 -20.27 -6.48
N ASN A 403 -3.56 -20.74 -7.31
CA ASN A 403 -3.82 -21.80 -8.29
C ASN A 403 -3.11 -23.13 -7.94
N THR A 404 -2.25 -23.15 -6.92
CA THR A 404 -1.47 -24.34 -6.54
C THR A 404 -1.35 -24.48 -5.03
N ASN A 405 -1.22 -25.72 -4.55
CA ASN A 405 -0.99 -26.02 -3.13
C ASN A 405 0.33 -25.44 -2.61
N THR A 406 1.37 -25.40 -3.47
CA THR A 406 2.66 -24.80 -3.12
C THR A 406 2.52 -23.30 -2.84
N THR A 407 1.89 -22.54 -3.75
CA THR A 407 1.68 -21.10 -3.56
C THR A 407 0.82 -20.80 -2.34
N LEU A 408 -0.18 -21.64 -2.04
CA LEU A 408 -1.00 -21.49 -0.85
C LEU A 408 -0.18 -21.71 0.43
N SER A 409 0.71 -22.70 0.42
CA SER A 409 1.60 -23.01 1.55
C SER A 409 2.61 -21.90 1.78
N GLU A 410 3.20 -21.34 0.71
CA GLU A 410 4.12 -20.20 0.77
C GLU A 410 3.45 -18.95 1.37
N LEU A 411 2.24 -18.59 0.91
CA LEU A 411 1.50 -17.46 1.47
C LEU A 411 1.07 -17.70 2.93
N SER A 412 0.73 -18.94 3.28
CA SER A 412 0.38 -19.29 4.66
C SER A 412 1.60 -19.16 5.58
N LEU A 413 2.78 -19.59 5.12
CA LEU A 413 4.03 -19.39 5.84
C LEU A 413 4.38 -17.90 5.95
N GLU A 414 4.20 -17.12 4.89
CA GLU A 414 4.44 -15.67 4.90
C GLU A 414 3.54 -14.95 5.91
N LEU A 415 2.25 -15.34 6.00
CA LEU A 415 1.32 -14.83 7.00
C LEU A 415 1.79 -15.15 8.43
N ILE A 416 2.21 -16.40 8.69
CA ILE A 416 2.74 -16.81 10.00
C ILE A 416 4.00 -16.01 10.35
N LEU A 417 4.94 -15.88 9.41
CA LEU A 417 6.16 -15.10 9.60
C LEU A 417 5.85 -13.62 9.85
N PHE A 418 4.87 -13.05 9.15
CA PHE A 418 4.40 -11.69 9.38
C PHE A 418 3.90 -11.51 10.82
N GLU A 419 3.02 -12.39 11.29
CA GLU A 419 2.51 -12.33 12.66
C GLU A 419 3.63 -12.52 13.70
N GLU A 420 4.56 -13.44 13.46
CA GLU A 420 5.70 -13.70 14.33
C GLU A 420 6.61 -12.47 14.44
N ARG A 421 6.98 -11.85 13.30
CA ARG A 421 7.82 -10.65 13.27
C ARG A 421 7.16 -9.48 14.00
N MET A 422 5.86 -9.30 13.82
CA MET A 422 5.07 -8.28 14.53
C MET A 422 5.15 -8.48 16.05
N ILE A 423 4.91 -9.70 16.55
CA ILE A 423 4.97 -10.01 17.99
C ILE A 423 6.39 -9.78 18.53
N ARG A 424 7.42 -10.33 17.88
CA ARG A 424 8.82 -10.21 18.33
C ARG A 424 9.33 -8.76 18.29
N SER A 425 8.93 -7.98 17.29
CA SER A 425 9.34 -6.57 17.20
C SER A 425 8.67 -5.70 18.27
N SER A 426 7.49 -6.09 18.73
CA SER A 426 6.74 -5.38 19.77
C SER A 426 7.20 -5.70 21.19
N SER A 427 7.87 -6.83 21.44
CA SER A 427 8.16 -7.30 22.80
C SER A 427 9.18 -6.46 23.57
N ASN A 428 9.98 -5.65 22.87
CA ASN A 428 11.01 -4.81 23.49
C ASN A 428 10.44 -3.56 24.18
N SER A 429 9.17 -3.21 23.91
CA SER A 429 8.49 -2.07 24.52
C SER A 429 7.11 -2.51 25.00
N GLY A 430 6.87 -2.46 26.32
CA GLY A 430 5.57 -2.82 26.90
C GLY A 430 4.42 -1.96 26.35
N GLU A 431 4.71 -0.71 25.99
CA GLU A 431 3.76 0.18 25.33
C GLU A 431 3.38 -0.31 23.93
N ILE A 432 4.37 -0.71 23.12
CA ILE A 432 4.10 -1.20 21.77
C ILE A 432 3.50 -2.60 21.77
N ALA A 433 3.92 -3.47 22.69
CA ALA A 433 3.25 -4.75 22.91
C ALA A 433 1.77 -4.57 23.27
N HIS A 434 1.44 -3.63 24.16
CA HIS A 434 0.05 -3.29 24.50
C HIS A 434 -0.71 -2.73 23.31
N PHE A 435 -0.10 -1.79 22.57
CA PHE A 435 -0.69 -1.21 21.36
C PHE A 435 -1.04 -2.29 20.33
N ILE A 436 -0.09 -3.15 19.96
CA ILE A 436 -0.29 -4.25 19.00
C ILE A 436 -1.32 -5.25 19.54
N GLY A 437 -1.26 -5.59 20.83
CA GLY A 437 -2.24 -6.48 21.46
C GLY A 437 -3.66 -5.95 21.41
N THR A 438 -3.85 -4.64 21.63
CA THR A 438 -5.16 -3.99 21.52
C THR A 438 -5.63 -3.92 20.08
N LEU A 439 -4.76 -3.59 19.12
CA LEU A 439 -5.08 -3.62 17.68
C LEU A 439 -5.54 -5.01 17.24
N LYS A 440 -4.81 -6.08 17.58
CA LYS A 440 -5.22 -7.46 17.23
C LYS A 440 -6.59 -7.83 17.80
N ASN A 441 -7.02 -7.16 18.87
CA ASN A 441 -8.30 -7.40 19.51
C ASN A 441 -9.45 -6.58 18.91
N GLU A 442 -9.18 -5.63 18.02
CA GLU A 442 -10.21 -4.89 17.28
C GLU A 442 -11.05 -5.84 16.41
N ASP A 443 -12.36 -5.58 16.35
CA ASP A 443 -13.32 -6.40 15.61
C ASP A 443 -12.92 -6.56 14.13
N THR A 444 -12.39 -5.51 13.51
CA THR A 444 -11.97 -5.53 12.10
C THR A 444 -10.83 -6.52 11.86
N ILE A 445 -9.80 -6.53 12.71
CA ILE A 445 -8.66 -7.46 12.56
C ILE A 445 -9.10 -8.89 12.88
N LYS A 446 -9.91 -9.10 13.92
CA LYS A 446 -10.49 -10.42 14.25
C LYS A 446 -11.31 -10.99 13.08
N ASN A 447 -12.14 -10.15 12.45
CA ASN A 447 -12.91 -10.54 11.28
C ASN A 447 -12.01 -10.90 10.10
N ASN A 448 -10.97 -10.10 9.83
CA ASN A 448 -10.00 -10.40 8.78
C ASN A 448 -9.28 -11.74 9.01
N LEU A 449 -8.86 -12.03 10.25
CA LEU A 449 -8.22 -13.31 10.60
C LEU A 449 -9.17 -14.51 10.45
N SER A 450 -10.44 -14.34 10.85
CA SER A 450 -11.48 -15.36 10.64
C SER A 450 -11.70 -15.64 9.14
N ILE A 451 -11.81 -14.58 8.34
CA ILE A 451 -11.92 -14.68 6.87
C ILE A 451 -10.70 -15.37 6.28
N LEU A 452 -9.49 -15.01 6.69
CA LEU A 452 -8.24 -15.64 6.24
C LEU A 452 -8.26 -17.15 6.50
N THR A 453 -8.58 -17.55 7.73
CA THR A 453 -8.61 -18.96 8.14
C THR A 453 -9.64 -19.74 7.32
N GLY A 454 -10.85 -19.19 7.15
CA GLY A 454 -11.89 -19.79 6.33
C GLY A 454 -11.50 -19.89 4.86
N LYS A 455 -10.81 -18.88 4.33
CA LYS A 455 -10.38 -18.81 2.93
C LYS A 455 -9.24 -19.79 2.64
N ILE A 456 -8.23 -19.87 3.50
CA ILE A 456 -7.14 -20.87 3.40
C ILE A 456 -7.75 -22.27 3.35
N THR A 457 -8.63 -22.60 4.30
CA THR A 457 -9.28 -23.92 4.38
C THR A 457 -10.12 -24.24 3.14
N SER A 458 -10.82 -23.26 2.59
CA SER A 458 -11.68 -23.44 1.42
C SER A 458 -10.87 -23.59 0.13
N THR A 459 -9.82 -22.78 -0.03
CA THR A 459 -8.90 -22.85 -1.18
C THR A 459 -8.12 -24.16 -1.18
N ASP A 460 -7.63 -24.61 -0.03
CA ASP A 460 -6.93 -25.90 0.12
C ASP A 460 -7.80 -27.07 -0.36
N LYS A 461 -9.05 -27.16 0.13
CA LYS A 461 -10.02 -28.16 -0.33
C LYS A 461 -10.30 -28.09 -1.84
N LEU A 462 -10.41 -26.87 -2.38
CA LEU A 462 -10.68 -26.67 -3.80
C LEU A 462 -9.50 -27.14 -4.67
N LEU A 463 -8.28 -26.85 -4.25
CA LEU A 463 -7.07 -27.27 -4.95
C LEU A 463 -6.89 -28.80 -4.88
N ASP A 464 -7.15 -29.40 -3.72
CA ASP A 464 -7.15 -30.85 -3.54
C ASP A 464 -8.19 -31.55 -4.43
N LEU A 465 -9.41 -31.01 -4.52
CA LEU A 465 -10.43 -31.51 -5.44
C LEU A 465 -9.99 -31.36 -6.89
N THR A 466 -9.38 -30.23 -7.24
CA THR A 466 -8.86 -29.98 -8.59
C THR A 466 -7.77 -30.97 -8.97
N ASP A 467 -6.86 -31.28 -8.05
CA ASP A 467 -5.80 -32.26 -8.27
C ASP A 467 -6.33 -33.70 -8.33
N ARG A 468 -7.35 -34.04 -7.53
CA ARG A 468 -8.06 -35.32 -7.66
C ARG A 468 -8.73 -35.45 -9.02
N ILE A 469 -9.44 -34.42 -9.49
CA ILE A 469 -10.07 -34.41 -10.81
C ILE A 469 -9.02 -34.59 -11.93
N LYS A 470 -7.89 -33.88 -11.84
CA LYS A 470 -6.78 -34.04 -12.80
C LYS A 470 -6.19 -35.45 -12.77
N LYS A 471 -5.98 -36.03 -11.59
CA LYS A 471 -5.49 -37.41 -11.43
C LYS A 471 -6.48 -38.43 -11.98
N ASP A 472 -7.77 -38.27 -11.70
CA ASP A 472 -8.81 -39.15 -12.24
C ASP A 472 -8.90 -39.06 -13.77
N GLN A 473 -8.77 -37.86 -14.34
CA GLN A 473 -8.69 -37.68 -15.78
C GLN A 473 -7.46 -38.37 -16.37
N LEU A 474 -6.28 -38.14 -15.79
CA LEU A 474 -5.04 -38.80 -16.22
C LEU A 474 -5.14 -40.32 -16.09
N ASN A 475 -5.67 -40.83 -14.98
CA ASN A 475 -5.89 -42.25 -14.77
C ASN A 475 -6.87 -42.83 -15.78
N LYS A 476 -7.96 -42.14 -16.12
CA LYS A 476 -8.88 -42.54 -17.19
C LYS A 476 -8.17 -42.59 -18.54
N THR A 477 -7.42 -41.55 -18.91
CA THR A 477 -6.67 -41.51 -20.17
C THR A 477 -5.62 -42.62 -20.23
N LEU A 478 -4.89 -42.86 -19.14
CA LEU A 478 -3.88 -43.89 -19.02
C LEU A 478 -4.49 -45.29 -19.05
N THR A 479 -5.65 -45.48 -18.40
CA THR A 479 -6.41 -46.74 -18.46
C THR A 479 -6.91 -47.03 -19.87
N ILE A 480 -7.43 -46.02 -20.59
CA ILE A 480 -7.82 -46.17 -22.00
C ILE A 480 -6.61 -46.55 -22.85
N LEU A 481 -5.49 -45.84 -22.69
CA LEU A 481 -4.25 -46.09 -23.42
C LEU A 481 -3.74 -47.53 -23.18
N PHE A 482 -3.64 -47.95 -21.91
CA PHE A 482 -3.22 -49.30 -21.57
C PHE A 482 -4.23 -50.36 -22.00
N GLY A 483 -5.54 -50.10 -21.90
CA GLY A 483 -6.59 -51.01 -22.38
C GLY A 483 -6.51 -51.23 -23.89
N VAL A 484 -6.21 -50.18 -24.65
CA VAL A 484 -5.96 -50.25 -26.09
C VAL A 484 -4.68 -51.02 -26.40
N ILE A 485 -3.57 -50.68 -25.74
CA ILE A 485 -2.28 -51.37 -25.96
C ILE A 485 -2.43 -52.85 -25.63
N ALA A 486 -3.00 -53.18 -24.46
CA ALA A 486 -3.24 -54.56 -24.05
C ALA A 486 -4.13 -55.29 -25.04
N SER A 487 -5.20 -54.66 -25.55
CA SER A 487 -6.08 -55.25 -26.56
C SER A 487 -5.37 -55.49 -27.89
N ALA A 488 -4.52 -54.56 -28.33
CA ALA A 488 -3.73 -54.70 -29.56
C ALA A 488 -2.64 -55.79 -29.44
N THR A 489 -2.06 -55.99 -28.25
CA THR A 489 -1.04 -57.01 -27.99
C THR A 489 -1.62 -58.40 -27.69
N LEU A 490 -2.77 -58.49 -27.01
CA LEU A 490 -3.42 -59.77 -26.65
C LEU A 490 -4.32 -60.31 -27.75
N SER A 491 -4.86 -59.46 -28.62
CA SER A 491 -5.74 -59.87 -29.72
C SER A 491 -5.09 -60.90 -30.67
N PRO A 492 -3.83 -60.75 -31.13
CA PRO A 492 -3.16 -61.78 -31.92
C PRO A 492 -3.02 -63.12 -31.20
N GLU A 493 -2.71 -63.10 -29.90
CA GLU A 493 -2.49 -64.27 -29.05
C GLU A 493 -3.79 -65.01 -28.67
N LEU A 494 -4.93 -64.33 -28.65
CA LEU A 494 -6.26 -64.94 -28.40
C LEU A 494 -6.97 -65.36 -29.69
N ILE A 495 -6.82 -64.61 -30.78
CA ILE A 495 -7.49 -64.87 -32.05
C ILE A 495 -6.79 -66.00 -32.83
N GLN A 496 -5.46 -66.08 -32.83
CA GLN A 496 -4.75 -67.18 -33.52
C GLN A 496 -5.18 -68.57 -33.04
N PRO A 497 -5.27 -68.86 -31.73
CA PRO A 497 -5.74 -70.15 -31.24
C PRO A 497 -7.21 -70.41 -31.58
N ALA A 498 -8.08 -69.41 -31.47
CA ALA A 498 -9.50 -69.54 -31.78
C ALA A 498 -9.74 -69.83 -33.27
N VAL A 499 -9.04 -69.12 -34.17
CA VAL A 499 -9.10 -69.35 -35.63
C VAL A 499 -8.53 -70.72 -36.01
N LYS A 500 -7.46 -71.17 -35.32
CA LYS A 500 -6.95 -72.55 -35.47
C LYS A 500 -7.97 -73.60 -35.01
N SER A 501 -8.73 -73.34 -33.95
CA SER A 501 -9.78 -74.27 -33.48
C SER A 501 -10.99 -74.37 -34.41
N LEU A 502 -11.21 -73.36 -35.27
CA LEU A 502 -12.26 -73.32 -36.29
C LEU A 502 -11.83 -73.97 -37.63
N GLY A 503 -10.65 -74.58 -37.68
CA GLY A 503 -10.19 -75.35 -38.84
C GLY A 503 -9.70 -74.53 -40.03
N ILE A 504 -9.41 -73.23 -39.82
CA ILE A 504 -8.78 -72.39 -40.85
C ILE A 504 -7.26 -72.54 -40.70
N GLU A 505 -6.67 -73.44 -41.48
CA GLU A 505 -5.21 -73.55 -41.58
C GLU A 505 -4.66 -72.29 -42.27
N SER A 506 -3.79 -71.59 -41.52
CA SER A 506 -2.94 -70.46 -41.90
C SER A 506 -3.22 -69.78 -43.24
N ILE A 507 -3.70 -68.52 -43.18
CA ILE A 507 -3.44 -67.55 -44.24
C ILE A 507 -1.92 -67.51 -44.42
N ASN A 508 -1.43 -67.85 -45.62
CA ASN A 508 -0.02 -68.01 -45.93
C ASN A 508 0.82 -66.81 -45.45
N ALA A 509 1.67 -67.09 -44.46
CA ALA A 509 2.66 -66.21 -43.92
C ALA A 509 3.86 -66.15 -44.89
N THR A 510 4.15 -64.96 -45.42
CA THR A 510 5.50 -64.34 -45.36
C THR A 510 5.55 -62.93 -45.96
N ASP A 511 4.66 -62.52 -46.87
CA ASP A 511 4.80 -61.21 -47.55
C ASP A 511 3.71 -60.16 -47.25
N PHE A 512 2.66 -60.53 -46.50
CA PHE A 512 1.53 -59.63 -46.24
C PHE A 512 1.20 -59.40 -44.75
N GLU A 513 1.80 -60.17 -43.83
CA GLU A 513 1.45 -60.10 -42.39
C GLU A 513 2.07 -58.90 -41.67
N MET A 514 3.33 -58.56 -41.99
CA MET A 514 4.02 -57.47 -41.30
C MET A 514 3.48 -56.07 -41.67
N PRO A 515 3.27 -55.73 -42.95
CA PRO A 515 2.74 -54.40 -43.31
C PRO A 515 1.27 -54.26 -42.93
N LEU A 516 0.43 -55.31 -43.04
CA LEU A 516 -0.97 -55.23 -42.65
C LEU A 516 -1.13 -55.12 -41.13
N LYS A 517 -0.37 -55.90 -40.33
CA LYS A 517 -0.34 -55.73 -38.87
C LYS A 517 0.16 -54.33 -38.51
N ALA A 518 1.25 -53.86 -39.12
CA ALA A 518 1.77 -52.52 -38.89
C ALA A 518 0.72 -51.45 -39.21
N ILE A 519 0.08 -51.50 -40.38
CA ILE A 519 -0.99 -50.57 -40.79
C ILE A 519 -2.17 -50.63 -39.83
N CYS A 520 -2.63 -51.81 -39.43
CA CYS A 520 -3.72 -51.96 -38.46
C CYS A 520 -3.35 -51.43 -37.07
N THR A 521 -2.13 -51.66 -36.59
CA THR A 521 -1.66 -51.08 -35.32
C THR A 521 -1.49 -49.57 -35.40
N THR A 522 -0.98 -49.03 -36.51
CA THR A 522 -0.82 -47.59 -36.71
C THR A 522 -2.18 -46.91 -36.88
N ALA A 523 -3.13 -47.52 -37.60
CA ALA A 523 -4.49 -47.04 -37.73
C ALA A 523 -5.23 -47.08 -36.38
N ALA A 524 -5.07 -48.15 -35.60
CA ALA A 524 -5.61 -48.23 -34.24
C ALA A 524 -5.01 -47.14 -33.33
N LEU A 525 -3.69 -46.92 -33.37
CA LEU A 525 -3.02 -45.84 -32.64
C LEU A 525 -3.52 -44.45 -33.06
N VAL A 526 -3.73 -44.21 -34.35
CA VAL A 526 -4.25 -42.93 -34.87
C VAL A 526 -5.71 -42.73 -34.46
N ILE A 527 -6.57 -43.75 -34.57
CA ILE A 527 -7.96 -43.68 -34.13
C ILE A 527 -8.03 -43.42 -32.62
N VAL A 528 -7.16 -44.07 -31.84
CA VAL A 528 -7.08 -43.88 -30.39
C VAL A 528 -6.55 -42.49 -30.05
N PHE A 529 -5.55 -41.99 -30.78
CA PHE A 529 -5.06 -40.62 -30.62
C PHE A 529 -6.17 -39.61 -30.91
N VAL A 530 -6.98 -39.84 -31.95
CA VAL A 530 -8.13 -39.00 -32.31
C VAL A 530 -9.24 -39.08 -31.25
N ILE A 531 -9.56 -40.26 -30.73
CA ILE A 531 -10.56 -40.43 -29.65
C ILE A 531 -10.08 -39.76 -28.36
N VAL A 532 -8.81 -39.95 -27.97
CA VAL A 532 -8.21 -39.28 -26.80
C VAL A 532 -8.20 -37.76 -27.00
N TRP A 533 -7.87 -37.28 -28.20
CA TRP A 533 -7.90 -35.87 -28.53
C TRP A 533 -9.33 -35.30 -28.44
N CYS A 534 -10.33 -35.99 -29.01
CA CYS A 534 -11.74 -35.60 -28.93
C CYS A 534 -12.28 -35.61 -27.49
N VAL A 535 -11.95 -36.62 -26.68
CA VAL A 535 -12.35 -36.70 -25.27
C VAL A 535 -11.65 -35.63 -24.43
N SER A 536 -10.41 -35.26 -24.74
CA SER A 536 -9.70 -34.16 -24.06
C SER A 536 -10.27 -32.77 -24.41
N LYS A 537 -10.95 -32.66 -25.56
CA LYS A 537 -11.59 -31.44 -26.07
C LYS A 537 -13.08 -31.31 -25.76
N LEU A 538 -13.75 -32.40 -25.41
CA LEU A 538 -15.09 -32.41 -24.82
C LEU A 538 -14.99 -31.93 -23.36
N LYS A 539 -14.79 -30.62 -23.22
CA LYS A 539 -15.09 -29.82 -22.05
C LYS A 539 -16.38 -29.06 -22.31
#